data_AF-A0A1S3L4S4-F1
#
_entry.id   AF-A0A1S3L4S4-F1
#
_cell.length_a   1.000
_cell.length_b   1.000
_cell.length_c   1.000
_cell.angle_alpha   90.00
_cell.angle_beta   90.00
_cell.angle_gamma   90.00
#
_symmetry.space_group_name_H-M   'P 1'
#
loop_
_entity.id
_entity.type
_entity.pdbx_description
1 polymer ?
#
loop_
_entity_poly.entity_id
_entity_poly.type
_entity_poly.pdbx_seq_one_letter_code
_entity_poly.pdbx_strand_id
1 'polypeptide(L)'
;MMVVWLPWGWAWRTVLLVTGLASLSPGTNANVLDTMLLRNPGRDRSDSRWENGGSTAPAPTQRILWCHCYHHCPEDSTNNTCRTDGYCFTMVEDEEGSLPVLTSGCLGLVGSEFQCRDTGNARQRRALECCTDQDFCNKDLYPTLPPPRAPDYVDSSIHHMALFISVTVCSIILALIIVFCYFRYKRQESRPHYSIGLEQDETYIPPGESLKDLIEQSQSSGSGSGLPLLVQRTIAKQIQMVKQIGKGRYGEVWMGRWRGERVAVKVFFTTEEASWFRETEIYQTVLMRHENILGFIAADIKGTGSWTQLYLITDYHESGSLYDYLKSTTLDIKAMLRLAYSSVSGLCHLHTEIFGTQGKPAIAHRDLKSKNILVKKNGACCIADLGLAVKFISDTNEVDIPPNTRVGTKRYMPPEVLDESLNRKHFQSYIMADMYSFGLILWEIARRCVSGGIVEEYQLPYHDLVSSDPSYEDMREVVCIKRQRPSFANRWSSDECLRQMGKLMTECWAHNPASRLTALRVKKTLAKMSESQDIKL
;
A
#
# COMPACT_ATOMS: atom_id res chain seq x y z
N MET A 1 -39.64 -47.73 18.03
CA MET A 1 -39.33 -48.67 19.15
C MET A 1 -37.99 -48.21 19.71
N MET A 2 -37.81 -47.61 20.89
CA MET A 2 -38.61 -47.47 22.11
C MET A 2 -38.68 -45.99 22.53
N VAL A 3 -39.83 -45.63 23.10
CA VAL A 3 -40.06 -44.45 23.94
C VAL A 3 -40.05 -44.98 25.38
N VAL A 4 -39.32 -44.35 26.32
CA VAL A 4 -39.60 -44.46 27.76
C VAL A 4 -39.35 -43.11 28.45
N TRP A 5 -40.29 -42.77 29.33
CA TRP A 5 -40.56 -41.50 30.02
C TRP A 5 -39.88 -41.38 31.41
N LEU A 6 -39.48 -40.13 31.76
CA LEU A 6 -39.66 -39.32 33.00
C LEU A 6 -39.62 -39.96 34.43
N PRO A 7 -39.17 -39.24 35.50
CA PRO A 7 -39.85 -38.05 36.10
C PRO A 7 -38.88 -36.95 36.63
N TRP A 8 -39.12 -35.63 36.56
CA TRP A 8 -40.07 -34.73 37.26
C TRP A 8 -40.06 -34.77 38.80
N GLY A 9 -39.71 -33.60 39.37
CA GLY A 9 -39.36 -33.34 40.78
C GLY A 9 -37.85 -33.10 40.83
N TRP A 10 -37.29 -31.91 40.99
CA TRP A 10 -37.65 -30.79 41.85
C TRP A 10 -37.27 -29.48 41.15
N ALA A 11 -38.26 -28.79 40.58
CA ALA A 11 -38.18 -27.34 40.43
C ALA A 11 -38.52 -26.70 41.78
N TRP A 12 -38.11 -25.45 41.99
CA TRP A 12 -38.31 -24.56 43.14
C TRP A 12 -37.14 -24.50 44.15
N ARG A 13 -36.62 -23.26 44.33
CA ARG A 13 -35.37 -22.79 45.00
C ARG A 13 -34.18 -22.78 44.03
N THR A 14 -33.90 -21.71 43.30
CA THR A 14 -33.54 -20.38 43.81
C THR A 14 -33.77 -19.30 42.73
N VAL A 15 -34.90 -18.61 42.82
CA VAL A 15 -35.11 -17.28 42.23
C VAL A 15 -35.32 -16.35 43.42
N LEU A 16 -34.55 -15.25 43.46
CA LEU A 16 -34.51 -14.12 44.41
C LEU A 16 -33.18 -14.02 45.16
N LEU A 17 -32.23 -13.32 44.54
CA LEU A 17 -31.46 -12.22 45.14
C LEU A 17 -30.67 -11.50 44.03
N VAL A 18 -31.39 -11.07 42.99
CA VAL A 18 -30.99 -9.97 42.11
C VAL A 18 -31.97 -8.85 42.45
N THR A 19 -31.50 -7.88 43.24
CA THR A 19 -31.89 -6.46 43.35
C THR A 19 -31.65 -5.99 44.79
N GLY A 20 -30.58 -5.22 45.00
CA GLY A 20 -30.32 -4.57 46.27
C GLY A 20 -29.07 -3.70 46.23
N LEU A 21 -29.27 -2.42 45.86
CA LEU A 21 -28.48 -1.23 46.25
C LEU A 21 -27.11 -1.08 45.54
N ALA A 22 -26.83 -0.12 44.65
CA ALA A 22 -27.44 1.16 44.29
C ALA A 22 -27.71 2.10 45.48
N SER A 23 -26.65 2.65 46.08
CA SER A 23 -26.51 4.10 46.37
C SER A 23 -25.27 4.35 47.24
N LEU A 24 -24.33 5.16 46.74
CA LEU A 24 -23.64 6.22 47.49
C LEU A 24 -23.02 7.18 46.45
N SER A 25 -23.32 8.47 46.63
CA SER A 25 -22.98 9.61 45.75
C SER A 25 -21.76 10.38 46.32
N PRO A 26 -21.42 11.60 45.89
CA PRO A 26 -20.38 11.93 44.91
C PRO A 26 -19.18 12.70 45.52
N GLY A 27 -18.01 12.67 44.88
CA GLY A 27 -16.84 13.44 45.33
C GLY A 27 -15.70 13.55 44.31
N THR A 28 -15.75 14.64 43.53
CA THR A 28 -14.66 15.53 43.09
C THR A 28 -13.32 15.01 42.50
N ASN A 29 -12.92 15.71 41.42
CA ASN A 29 -11.61 15.82 40.74
C ASN A 29 -11.40 14.84 39.58
N ALA A 30 -11.73 15.17 38.32
CA ALA A 30 -11.13 16.17 37.43
C ALA A 30 -9.62 15.95 37.13
N ASN A 31 -9.36 15.64 35.86
CA ASN A 31 -8.19 16.00 35.05
C ASN A 31 -6.81 15.39 35.37
N VAL A 32 -6.43 14.32 34.63
CA VAL A 32 -5.02 13.89 34.44
C VAL A 32 -4.67 13.71 32.95
N LEU A 33 -5.53 14.11 32.02
CA LEU A 33 -5.26 14.02 30.57
C LEU A 33 -4.90 15.37 29.91
N ASP A 34 -4.60 16.41 30.70
CA ASP A 34 -4.42 17.80 30.22
C ASP A 34 -2.99 18.36 30.33
N THR A 35 -1.96 17.50 30.48
CA THR A 35 -0.56 17.97 30.58
C THR A 35 0.41 17.36 29.56
N MET A 36 -0.08 16.93 28.38
CA MET A 36 0.80 16.45 27.30
C MET A 36 0.59 17.13 25.93
N LEU A 37 0.00 18.32 25.88
CA LEU A 37 -0.15 19.08 24.63
C LEU A 37 0.16 20.57 24.78
N LEU A 38 1.37 20.92 25.25
CA LEU A 38 1.92 22.27 25.06
C LEU A 38 3.46 22.25 24.94
N ARG A 39 3.97 22.02 23.72
CA ARG A 39 5.16 22.73 23.21
C ARG A 39 5.33 22.51 21.69
N ASN A 40 4.74 23.41 20.91
CA ASN A 40 5.19 23.66 19.54
C ASN A 40 6.52 24.43 19.58
N PRO A 41 7.51 24.12 18.73
CA PRO A 41 8.54 25.08 18.36
C PRO A 41 8.04 25.88 17.15
N GLY A 42 7.72 27.16 17.39
CA GLY A 42 7.49 28.13 16.33
C GLY A 42 8.78 28.43 15.57
N ARG A 43 8.66 28.51 14.25
CA ARG A 43 9.62 29.16 13.34
C ARG A 43 9.79 30.62 13.75
N ASP A 44 11.04 31.09 13.77
CA ASP A 44 11.33 32.43 13.29
C ASP A 44 12.65 32.45 12.51
N ARG A 45 12.61 33.15 11.38
CA ARG A 45 13.72 33.46 10.49
C ARG A 45 14.31 34.80 10.92
N SER A 46 15.63 34.88 11.05
CA SER A 46 16.36 36.14 10.83
C SER A 46 17.81 35.84 10.45
N ASP A 47 18.20 36.34 9.28
CA ASP A 47 19.57 36.47 8.79
C ASP A 47 20.48 37.19 9.79
N SER A 48 21.75 36.78 9.90
CA SER A 48 22.92 37.65 9.70
C SER A 48 24.26 37.01 10.10
N ARG A 49 25.20 37.16 9.17
CA ARG A 49 26.66 37.38 9.29
C ARG A 49 27.44 36.88 10.51
N TRP A 50 28.51 36.17 10.16
CA TRP A 50 29.70 35.89 10.94
C TRP A 50 30.35 37.17 11.50
N GLU A 51 30.51 37.25 12.82
CA GLU A 51 31.58 38.00 13.48
C GLU A 51 32.08 37.26 14.72
N ASN A 52 33.41 37.22 14.87
CA ASN A 52 34.13 36.64 16.00
C ASN A 52 33.85 37.41 17.30
N GLY A 53 33.48 36.71 18.36
CA GLY A 53 33.42 37.26 19.71
C GLY A 53 33.43 36.15 20.75
N GLY A 54 34.57 35.97 21.43
CA GLY A 54 34.73 34.98 22.48
C GLY A 54 33.84 35.26 23.68
N SER A 55 33.19 34.21 24.18
CA SER A 55 32.67 34.12 25.55
C SER A 55 32.50 32.64 25.89
N THR A 56 33.53 32.08 26.52
CA THR A 56 33.55 30.75 27.13
C THR A 56 32.52 30.69 28.27
N ALA A 57 31.42 29.96 28.06
CA ALA A 57 30.67 29.38 29.17
C ALA A 57 31.36 28.07 29.59
N PRO A 58 31.63 27.81 30.88
CA PRO A 58 32.23 26.55 31.29
C PRO A 58 31.23 25.41 31.09
N ALA A 59 31.65 24.37 30.38
CA ALA A 59 30.95 23.08 30.37
C ALA A 59 30.83 22.54 31.81
N PRO A 60 29.74 21.86 32.18
CA PRO A 60 29.64 21.26 33.51
C PRO A 60 30.77 20.24 33.66
N THR A 61 31.60 20.40 34.68
CA THR A 61 32.67 19.45 35.01
C THR A 61 32.06 18.08 35.28
N GLN A 62 32.21 17.15 34.34
CA GLN A 62 31.91 15.74 34.58
C GLN A 62 32.76 15.26 35.75
N ARG A 63 32.12 14.99 36.89
CA ARG A 63 32.80 14.55 38.11
C ARG A 63 33.17 13.09 37.94
N ILE A 64 34.47 12.84 37.76
CA ILE A 64 35.01 11.49 37.68
C ILE A 64 35.17 10.95 39.10
N LEU A 65 34.62 9.76 39.36
CA LEU A 65 34.63 9.07 40.65
C LEU A 65 35.63 7.90 40.62
N TRP A 66 36.35 7.72 41.72
CA TRP A 66 37.13 6.52 42.01
C TRP A 66 36.28 5.53 42.81
N CYS A 67 36.29 4.25 42.44
CA CYS A 67 35.56 3.20 43.18
C CYS A 67 36.49 2.05 43.54
N HIS A 68 36.12 1.28 44.56
CA HIS A 68 36.79 0.03 44.88
C HIS A 68 36.23 -1.11 44.03
N CYS A 69 37.08 -1.85 43.33
CA CYS A 69 36.66 -3.01 42.56
C CYS A 69 37.17 -4.31 43.20
N TYR A 70 36.30 -5.32 43.24
CA TYR A 70 36.61 -6.65 43.76
C TYR A 70 35.80 -7.68 42.98
N HIS A 71 36.48 -8.69 42.42
CA HIS A 71 35.94 -9.67 41.45
C HIS A 71 35.37 -9.10 40.13
N HIS A 72 35.09 -7.80 40.04
CA HIS A 72 34.62 -7.11 38.83
C HIS A 72 35.45 -5.85 38.54
N CYS A 73 36.74 -6.06 38.27
CA CYS A 73 37.67 -4.99 37.94
C CYS A 73 37.88 -4.87 36.42
N PRO A 74 37.81 -3.65 35.85
CA PRO A 74 38.23 -3.38 34.47
C PRO A 74 39.71 -3.74 34.22
N GLU A 75 40.08 -4.02 32.97
CA GLU A 75 41.44 -4.41 32.58
C GLU A 75 42.50 -3.34 32.87
N ASP A 76 42.09 -2.06 32.95
CA ASP A 76 42.92 -0.90 33.28
C ASP A 76 42.97 -0.59 34.79
N SER A 77 42.43 -1.46 35.64
CA SER A 77 42.45 -1.29 37.09
C SER A 77 43.87 -1.42 37.68
N THR A 78 44.20 -0.53 38.62
CA THR A 78 45.41 -0.62 39.42
C THR A 78 45.04 -0.60 40.89
N ASN A 79 45.65 -1.48 41.69
CA ASN A 79 45.45 -1.56 43.14
C ASN A 79 43.96 -1.72 43.57
N ASN A 80 43.18 -2.56 42.88
CA ASN A 80 41.75 -2.80 43.15
C ASN A 80 40.88 -1.53 43.10
N THR A 81 41.26 -0.59 42.24
CA THR A 81 40.50 0.64 42.00
C THR A 81 40.13 0.79 40.53
N CYS A 82 38.95 1.35 40.29
CA CYS A 82 38.46 1.68 38.96
C CYS A 82 37.92 3.11 38.95
N ARG A 83 37.77 3.69 37.75
CA ARG A 83 37.39 5.08 37.56
C ARG A 83 36.17 5.19 36.65
N THR A 84 35.18 6.00 37.03
CA THR A 84 33.93 6.14 36.26
C THR A 84 33.37 7.55 36.27
N ASP A 85 32.58 7.87 35.24
CA ASP A 85 31.74 9.07 35.15
C ASP A 85 30.28 8.82 35.59
N GLY A 86 29.96 7.56 35.94
CA GLY A 86 28.65 7.10 36.40
C GLY A 86 28.63 6.78 37.89
N TYR A 87 28.45 5.49 38.24
CA TYR A 87 28.16 5.02 39.59
C TYR A 87 29.20 4.02 40.10
N CYS A 88 29.51 4.07 41.39
CA CYS A 88 30.16 2.96 42.08
C CYS A 88 29.10 1.96 42.57
N PHE A 89 29.38 0.65 42.56
CA PHE A 89 28.42 -0.36 43.01
C PHE A 89 29.03 -1.45 43.89
N THR A 90 28.17 -2.08 44.68
CA THR A 90 28.41 -3.34 45.39
C THR A 90 27.23 -4.28 45.21
N MET A 91 27.48 -5.55 44.98
CA MET A 91 26.48 -6.58 44.68
C MET A 91 26.77 -7.87 45.43
N VAL A 92 25.70 -8.54 45.88
CA VAL A 92 25.76 -9.91 46.38
C VAL A 92 24.86 -10.81 45.54
N GLU A 93 25.38 -11.97 45.14
CA GLU A 93 24.67 -12.98 44.35
C GLU A 93 24.87 -14.38 44.96
N ASP A 94 23.79 -15.17 44.96
CA ASP A 94 23.74 -16.55 45.46
C ASP A 94 23.27 -17.47 44.32
N GLU A 95 24.20 -18.25 43.78
CA GLU A 95 23.90 -19.34 42.85
C GLU A 95 23.65 -20.63 43.66
N GLU A 96 22.53 -21.33 43.38
CA GLU A 96 22.07 -22.51 44.11
C GLU A 96 23.22 -23.49 44.44
N GLY A 97 23.63 -23.52 45.71
CA GLY A 97 24.63 -24.44 46.25
C GLY A 97 26.03 -23.85 46.50
N SER A 98 26.24 -22.56 46.31
CA SER A 98 27.51 -21.86 46.58
C SER A 98 27.40 -20.84 47.73
N LEU A 99 28.53 -20.41 48.30
CA LEU A 99 28.56 -19.31 49.27
C LEU A 99 28.26 -17.99 48.53
N PRO A 100 27.49 -17.06 49.14
CA PRO A 100 27.16 -15.79 48.50
C PRO A 100 28.43 -15.02 48.15
N VAL A 101 28.55 -14.62 46.88
CA VAL A 101 29.73 -13.92 46.37
C VAL A 101 29.46 -12.42 46.37
N LEU A 102 30.34 -11.67 47.02
CA LEU A 102 30.32 -10.21 47.01
C LEU A 102 31.20 -9.69 45.87
N THR A 103 30.64 -8.84 45.02
CA THR A 103 31.34 -8.17 43.91
C THR A 103 31.17 -6.66 44.01
N SER A 104 32.21 -5.89 43.65
CA SER A 104 32.15 -4.43 43.62
C SER A 104 32.88 -3.87 42.41
N GLY A 105 32.49 -2.70 41.93
CA GLY A 105 33.11 -2.10 40.75
C GLY A 105 32.53 -0.75 40.31
N CYS A 106 32.78 -0.41 39.04
CA CYS A 106 32.42 0.84 38.40
C CYS A 106 31.41 0.62 37.27
N LEU A 107 30.40 1.49 37.17
CA LEU A 107 29.45 1.53 36.06
C LEU A 107 29.51 2.89 35.37
N GLY A 108 29.63 2.91 34.03
CA GLY A 108 29.63 4.14 33.24
C GLY A 108 28.26 4.81 33.19
N LEU A 109 28.20 6.09 32.79
CA LEU A 109 26.96 6.88 32.82
C LEU A 109 25.86 6.37 31.86
N VAL A 110 26.24 5.80 30.71
CA VAL A 110 25.29 5.32 29.70
C VAL A 110 24.77 3.92 30.07
N GLY A 111 23.48 3.83 30.43
CA GLY A 111 22.79 2.56 30.73
C GLY A 111 22.79 2.14 32.20
N SER A 112 23.53 2.82 33.07
CA SER A 112 23.61 2.53 34.51
C SER A 112 22.35 2.90 35.30
N GLU A 113 21.52 3.83 34.81
CA GLU A 113 20.23 4.15 35.44
C GLU A 113 19.29 2.94 35.53
N PHE A 114 19.35 2.04 34.54
CA PHE A 114 18.53 0.82 34.53
C PHE A 114 19.12 -0.28 35.43
N GLN A 115 20.46 -0.35 35.53
CA GLN A 115 21.15 -1.34 36.35
C GLN A 115 21.03 -1.03 37.84
N CYS A 116 21.22 0.24 38.23
CA CYS A 116 21.08 0.68 39.62
C CYS A 116 19.63 0.82 40.10
N ARG A 117 18.65 0.68 39.19
CA ARG A 117 17.21 0.60 39.51
C ARG A 117 16.63 -0.80 39.30
N ASP A 118 17.46 -1.80 39.05
CA ASP A 118 16.96 -3.14 38.73
C ASP A 118 16.15 -3.70 39.92
N THR A 119 14.86 -3.83 39.67
CA THR A 119 13.86 -4.24 40.65
C THR A 119 13.70 -5.75 40.53
N GLY A 120 14.54 -6.47 41.27
CA GLY A 120 14.31 -7.84 41.72
C GLY A 120 13.70 -8.79 40.69
N ASN A 121 14.49 -9.25 39.73
CA ASN A 121 14.09 -10.34 38.86
C ASN A 121 13.95 -11.63 39.68
N ALA A 122 12.73 -12.18 39.82
CA ALA A 122 12.36 -13.22 40.80
C ALA A 122 13.02 -14.60 40.61
N ARG A 123 13.97 -14.76 39.68
CA ARG A 123 14.65 -16.03 39.36
C ARG A 123 16.10 -16.13 39.83
N GLN A 124 16.72 -15.03 40.28
CA GLN A 124 18.11 -15.02 40.78
C GLN A 124 18.15 -14.29 42.13
N ARG A 125 18.75 -14.92 43.16
CA ARG A 125 18.95 -14.27 44.48
C ARG A 125 20.12 -13.30 44.37
N ARG A 126 19.84 -12.09 43.88
CA ARG A 126 20.82 -11.03 43.68
C ARG A 126 20.31 -9.70 44.25
N ALA A 127 21.21 -8.95 44.89
CA ALA A 127 20.96 -7.58 45.35
C ALA A 127 22.14 -6.68 44.93
N LEU A 128 21.84 -5.51 44.38
CA LEU A 128 22.80 -4.51 43.90
C LEU A 128 22.46 -3.16 44.52
N GLU A 129 23.46 -2.47 45.05
CA GLU A 129 23.37 -1.07 45.48
C GLU A 129 24.42 -0.21 44.78
N CYS A 130 24.05 1.04 44.47
CA CYS A 130 24.90 2.00 43.77
C CYS A 130 24.98 3.33 44.53
N CYS A 131 26.11 4.04 44.40
CA CYS A 131 26.34 5.35 45.01
C CYS A 131 27.15 6.28 44.09
N THR A 132 27.02 7.60 44.30
CA THR A 132 27.70 8.66 43.52
C THR A 132 28.27 9.80 44.36
N ASP A 133 28.19 9.70 45.69
CA ASP A 133 28.31 10.88 46.54
C ASP A 133 29.77 11.36 46.69
N GLN A 134 30.71 10.40 46.77
CA GLN A 134 32.14 10.63 46.95
C GLN A 134 32.99 9.46 46.42
N ASP A 135 34.29 9.70 46.25
CA ASP A 135 35.24 8.64 45.90
C ASP A 135 35.21 7.51 46.93
N PHE A 136 35.24 6.28 46.44
CA PHE A 136 35.19 5.02 47.18
C PHE A 136 33.91 4.80 48.00
N CYS A 137 32.81 5.47 47.66
CA CYS A 137 31.54 5.34 48.37
C CYS A 137 31.02 3.89 48.45
N ASN A 138 31.41 3.01 47.52
CA ASN A 138 30.96 1.62 47.50
C ASN A 138 31.61 0.72 48.56
N LYS A 139 32.64 1.21 49.29
CA LYS A 139 33.18 0.49 50.45
C LYS A 139 32.19 0.40 51.62
N ASP A 140 31.24 1.33 51.67
CA ASP A 140 30.26 1.42 52.76
C ASP A 140 28.90 0.80 52.37
N LEU A 141 28.81 0.19 51.18
CA LEU A 141 27.61 -0.50 50.72
C LEU A 141 27.63 -1.98 51.12
N TYR A 142 26.54 -2.42 51.76
CA TYR A 142 26.37 -3.79 52.25
C TYR A 142 25.00 -4.34 51.84
N PRO A 143 24.78 -4.64 50.54
CA PRO A 143 23.51 -5.18 50.08
C PRO A 143 23.24 -6.54 50.75
N THR A 144 21.99 -6.76 51.17
CA THR A 144 21.56 -8.02 51.80
C THR A 144 20.62 -8.80 50.89
N LEU A 145 20.80 -10.12 50.85
CA LEU A 145 19.94 -10.99 50.04
C LEU A 145 18.52 -11.02 50.61
N PRO A 146 17.48 -11.03 49.74
CA PRO A 146 16.10 -11.16 50.20
C PRO A 146 15.86 -12.51 50.90
N PRO A 147 14.92 -12.58 51.87
CA PRO A 147 14.65 -13.79 52.62
C PRO A 147 14.16 -14.91 51.69
N PRO A 148 14.55 -16.18 51.94
CA PRO A 148 14.07 -17.31 51.14
C PRO A 148 12.54 -17.41 51.28
N ARG A 149 11.82 -17.36 50.15
CA ARG A 149 10.38 -17.66 50.15
C ARG A 149 10.22 -19.14 50.44
N ALA A 150 9.57 -19.48 51.54
CA ALA A 150 9.09 -20.84 51.76
C ALA A 150 8.17 -21.22 50.58
N PRO A 151 8.21 -22.46 50.08
CA PRO A 151 7.25 -22.89 49.07
C PRO A 151 5.87 -22.82 49.71
N ASP A 152 5.02 -21.93 49.22
CA ASP A 152 3.59 -21.96 49.53
C ASP A 152 3.08 -23.34 49.15
N TYR A 153 2.73 -24.14 50.15
CA TYR A 153 1.98 -25.38 49.95
C TYR A 153 0.57 -24.98 49.51
N VAL A 154 0.42 -24.71 48.21
CA VAL A 154 -0.88 -24.45 47.59
C VAL A 154 -1.56 -25.79 47.42
N ASP A 155 -2.65 -25.99 48.15
CA ASP A 155 -3.49 -27.17 48.11
C ASP A 155 -3.83 -27.56 46.66
N SER A 156 -3.38 -28.74 46.24
CA SER A 156 -3.51 -29.27 44.86
C SER A 156 -4.97 -29.26 44.35
N SER A 157 -5.93 -29.24 45.29
CA SER A 157 -7.36 -29.08 45.04
C SER A 157 -7.73 -27.79 44.28
N ILE A 158 -7.05 -26.67 44.52
CA ILE A 158 -7.40 -25.36 43.94
C ILE A 158 -7.03 -25.28 42.45
N HIS A 159 -5.88 -25.84 42.06
CA HIS A 159 -5.45 -25.86 40.67
C HIS A 159 -6.34 -26.75 39.80
N HIS A 160 -6.78 -27.90 40.32
CA HIS A 160 -7.73 -28.75 39.61
C HIS A 160 -9.09 -28.05 39.45
N MET A 161 -9.60 -27.38 40.48
CA MET A 161 -10.83 -26.61 40.38
C MET A 161 -10.73 -25.44 39.38
N ALA A 162 -9.62 -24.69 39.40
CA ALA A 162 -9.39 -23.60 38.44
C ALA A 162 -9.27 -24.11 36.99
N LEU A 163 -8.64 -25.27 36.77
CA LEU A 163 -8.55 -25.91 35.46
C LEU A 163 -9.94 -26.32 34.95
N PHE A 164 -10.76 -26.95 35.81
CA PHE A 164 -12.12 -27.33 35.42
C PHE A 164 -13.00 -26.12 35.09
N ILE A 165 -12.88 -25.03 35.84
CA ILE A 165 -13.60 -23.78 35.55
C ILE A 165 -13.11 -23.17 34.24
N SER A 166 -11.80 -23.13 34.00
CA SER A 166 -11.24 -22.60 32.76
C SER A 166 -11.68 -23.40 31.52
N VAL A 167 -11.61 -24.73 31.59
CA VAL A 167 -12.01 -25.61 30.48
C VAL A 167 -13.50 -25.50 30.20
N THR A 168 -14.35 -25.40 31.22
CA THR A 168 -15.79 -25.24 31.04
C THR A 168 -16.13 -23.88 30.41
N VAL A 169 -15.50 -22.79 30.87
CA VAL A 169 -15.69 -21.45 30.28
C VAL A 169 -15.22 -21.42 28.82
N CYS A 170 -14.04 -21.96 28.52
CA CYS A 170 -13.52 -22.05 27.14
C CYS A 170 -14.44 -22.89 26.24
N SER A 171 -14.98 -23.99 26.75
CA SER A 171 -15.90 -24.86 26.00
C SER A 171 -17.24 -24.16 25.71
N ILE A 172 -17.77 -23.38 26.66
CA ILE A 172 -18.97 -22.58 26.46
C ILE A 172 -18.74 -21.47 25.43
N ILE A 173 -17.60 -20.78 25.50
CA ILE A 173 -17.23 -19.75 24.53
C ILE A 173 -17.10 -20.36 23.13
N LEU A 174 -16.44 -21.51 23.01
CA LEU A 174 -16.31 -22.23 21.73
C LEU A 174 -17.68 -22.63 21.17
N ALA A 175 -18.58 -23.16 22.01
CA ALA A 175 -19.94 -23.51 21.61
C ALA A 175 -20.72 -22.27 21.13
N LEU A 176 -20.61 -21.14 21.82
CA LEU A 176 -21.24 -19.87 21.40
C LEU A 176 -20.67 -19.37 20.07
N ILE A 177 -19.36 -19.50 19.83
CA ILE A 177 -18.74 -19.16 18.55
C ILE A 177 -19.26 -20.09 17.44
N ILE A 178 -19.33 -21.40 17.68
CA ILE A 178 -19.85 -22.37 16.71
C ILE A 178 -21.32 -22.07 16.39
N VAL A 179 -22.14 -21.79 17.40
CA VAL A 179 -23.54 -21.41 17.23
C VAL A 179 -23.66 -20.09 16.47
N PHE A 180 -22.84 -19.09 16.79
CA PHE A 180 -22.80 -17.82 16.05
C PHE A 180 -22.39 -18.03 14.59
N CYS A 181 -21.33 -18.81 14.32
CA CYS A 181 -20.89 -19.17 12.98
C CYS A 181 -21.96 -19.96 12.23
N TYR A 182 -22.65 -20.91 12.88
CA TYR A 182 -23.76 -21.65 12.31
C TYR A 182 -24.95 -20.74 12.00
N PHE A 183 -25.30 -19.81 12.87
CA PHE A 183 -26.34 -18.82 12.59
C PHE A 183 -25.92 -17.83 11.49
N ARG A 184 -24.64 -17.45 11.39
CA ARG A 184 -24.15 -16.64 10.27
C ARG A 184 -24.18 -17.40 8.96
N TYR A 185 -23.75 -18.66 8.95
CA TYR A 185 -23.81 -19.56 7.80
C TYR A 185 -25.25 -19.78 7.37
N LYS A 186 -26.13 -20.16 8.30
CA LYS A 186 -27.56 -20.33 8.04
C LYS A 186 -28.23 -19.03 7.62
N ARG A 187 -27.87 -17.87 8.16
CA ARG A 187 -28.37 -16.54 7.73
C ARG A 187 -27.86 -16.15 6.35
N GLN A 188 -26.69 -16.65 5.95
CA GLN A 188 -26.15 -16.47 4.60
C GLN A 188 -26.85 -17.38 3.58
N GLU A 189 -27.25 -18.59 3.99
CA GLU A 189 -27.99 -19.56 3.17
C GLU A 189 -29.51 -19.27 3.11
N SER A 190 -30.09 -18.74 4.19
CA SER A 190 -31.51 -18.33 4.29
C SER A 190 -31.76 -16.88 3.89
N ARG A 191 -30.81 -16.22 3.21
CA ARG A 191 -31.15 -15.13 2.29
C ARG A 191 -31.85 -15.76 1.08
N PRO A 192 -33.17 -15.60 0.93
CA PRO A 192 -33.87 -16.17 -0.20
C PRO A 192 -33.32 -15.53 -1.49
N HIS A 193 -33.09 -16.35 -2.52
CA HIS A 193 -33.19 -15.88 -3.90
C HIS A 193 -34.61 -15.34 -4.08
N TYR A 194 -34.82 -14.04 -3.85
CA TYR A 194 -36.11 -13.40 -4.10
C TYR A 194 -36.13 -12.86 -5.53
N SER A 195 -36.71 -13.66 -6.41
CA SER A 195 -37.20 -13.22 -7.71
C SER A 195 -38.51 -12.44 -7.53
N ILE A 196 -38.46 -11.17 -7.94
CA ILE A 196 -39.51 -10.30 -8.50
C ILE A 196 -40.85 -10.21 -7.74
N GLY A 197 -41.10 -9.00 -7.20
CA GLY A 197 -42.43 -8.44 -7.01
C GLY A 197 -42.36 -6.94 -7.22
N LEU A 198 -43.03 -6.45 -8.27
CA LEU A 198 -43.25 -5.03 -8.58
C LEU A 198 -43.91 -4.34 -7.40
N GLU A 199 -43.23 -3.38 -6.77
CA GLU A 199 -43.87 -2.18 -6.27
C GLU A 199 -43.04 -0.98 -6.72
N GLN A 200 -43.63 -0.31 -7.68
CA GLN A 200 -43.18 0.89 -8.36
C GLN A 200 -43.44 2.06 -7.41
N ASP A 201 -42.38 2.58 -6.78
CA ASP A 201 -42.42 3.89 -6.15
C ASP A 201 -41.35 4.78 -6.81
N GLU A 202 -41.82 5.47 -7.86
CA GLU A 202 -41.36 6.77 -8.36
C GLU A 202 -39.84 7.03 -8.41
N THR A 203 -39.12 6.30 -9.26
CA THR A 203 -37.91 6.83 -9.88
C THR A 203 -38.26 7.62 -11.14
N TYR A 204 -38.07 8.93 -11.05
CA TYR A 204 -38.05 9.90 -12.16
C TYR A 204 -37.02 9.49 -13.24
N ILE A 205 -37.35 8.56 -14.13
CA ILE A 205 -36.51 8.21 -15.30
C ILE A 205 -37.43 7.80 -16.48
N PRO A 206 -37.39 8.51 -17.62
CA PRO A 206 -38.07 8.07 -18.83
C PRO A 206 -37.43 6.78 -19.38
N PRO A 207 -38.22 5.80 -19.85
CA PRO A 207 -37.70 4.58 -20.44
C PRO A 207 -37.04 4.89 -21.79
N GLY A 208 -35.73 4.64 -21.91
CA GLY A 208 -35.01 4.71 -23.19
C GLY A 208 -33.60 5.28 -23.17
N GLU A 209 -33.11 5.84 -22.06
CA GLU A 209 -31.76 6.43 -22.04
C GLU A 209 -30.69 5.40 -21.67
N SER A 210 -29.76 5.15 -22.61
CA SER A 210 -28.58 4.33 -22.32
C SER A 210 -27.59 5.10 -21.44
N LEU A 211 -26.74 4.38 -20.71
CA LEU A 211 -25.64 4.97 -19.93
C LEU A 211 -24.77 5.91 -20.79
N LYS A 212 -24.56 5.53 -22.05
CA LYS A 212 -23.79 6.32 -23.00
C LYS A 212 -24.49 7.65 -23.29
N ASP A 213 -25.80 7.65 -23.48
CA ASP A 213 -26.59 8.86 -23.74
C ASP A 213 -26.56 9.82 -22.55
N LEU A 214 -26.66 9.31 -21.32
CA LEU A 214 -26.57 10.12 -20.10
C LEU A 214 -25.21 10.82 -19.97
N ILE A 215 -24.13 10.09 -20.27
CA ILE A 215 -22.77 10.64 -20.25
C ILE A 215 -22.62 11.71 -21.35
N GLU A 216 -23.10 11.45 -22.56
CA GLU A 216 -23.04 12.40 -23.69
C GLU A 216 -23.84 13.68 -23.40
N GLN A 217 -25.06 13.57 -22.89
CA GLN A 217 -25.91 14.71 -22.50
C GLN A 217 -25.24 15.57 -21.42
N SER A 218 -24.64 14.95 -20.40
CA SER A 218 -23.96 15.68 -19.33
C SER A 218 -22.68 16.40 -19.78
N GLN A 219 -22.01 15.88 -20.81
CA GLN A 219 -20.76 16.45 -21.34
C GLN A 219 -20.99 17.67 -22.21
N SER A 220 -22.17 17.81 -22.84
CA SER A 220 -22.54 19.03 -23.55
C SER A 220 -22.61 20.27 -22.63
N SER A 221 -22.71 20.09 -21.30
CA SER A 221 -22.68 21.19 -20.32
C SER A 221 -21.27 21.68 -19.97
N GLY A 222 -20.20 21.00 -20.41
CA GLY A 222 -18.87 21.59 -20.57
C GLY A 222 -17.92 21.69 -19.35
N SER A 223 -18.22 21.09 -18.18
CA SER A 223 -17.40 21.29 -16.96
C SER A 223 -16.51 20.11 -16.52
N GLY A 224 -16.48 18.96 -17.24
CA GLY A 224 -15.62 17.82 -16.88
C GLY A 224 -15.98 16.52 -17.58
N SER A 225 -15.16 15.48 -17.36
CA SER A 225 -15.44 14.11 -17.85
C SER A 225 -16.27 13.31 -16.84
N GLY A 226 -17.21 12.48 -17.32
CA GLY A 226 -18.16 11.73 -16.48
C GLY A 226 -19.50 12.44 -16.24
N LEU A 227 -20.32 11.91 -15.32
CA LEU A 227 -21.64 12.47 -14.97
C LEU A 227 -21.53 13.71 -14.05
N PRO A 228 -22.57 14.56 -13.93
CA PRO A 228 -22.54 15.71 -13.02
C PRO A 228 -22.41 15.30 -11.54
N LEU A 229 -21.74 16.11 -10.71
CA LEU A 229 -21.42 15.80 -9.31
C LEU A 229 -22.63 15.35 -8.45
N LEU A 230 -23.81 15.93 -8.67
CA LEU A 230 -25.03 15.56 -7.94
C LEU A 230 -25.57 14.18 -8.35
N VAL A 231 -25.35 13.76 -9.59
CA VAL A 231 -25.68 12.40 -10.05
C VAL A 231 -24.66 11.41 -9.50
N GLN A 232 -23.37 11.77 -9.44
CA GLN A 232 -22.29 10.89 -8.97
C GLN A 232 -22.50 10.37 -7.53
N ARG A 233 -22.99 11.21 -6.60
CA ARG A 233 -23.14 10.90 -5.15
C ARG A 233 -24.26 9.92 -4.78
N THR A 234 -24.91 9.30 -5.76
CA THR A 234 -25.97 8.29 -5.52
C THR A 234 -25.71 6.96 -6.23
N ILE A 235 -24.65 6.87 -7.02
CA ILE A 235 -24.41 5.74 -7.94
C ILE A 235 -23.96 4.50 -7.15
N ALA A 236 -23.08 4.64 -6.16
CA ALA A 236 -22.58 3.50 -5.40
C ALA A 236 -23.68 2.76 -4.60
N LYS A 237 -24.78 3.46 -4.26
CA LYS A 237 -25.96 2.85 -3.64
C LYS A 237 -26.75 1.98 -4.62
N GLN A 238 -26.75 2.34 -5.90
CA GLN A 238 -27.50 1.66 -6.97
C GLN A 238 -26.70 0.54 -7.65
N ILE A 239 -25.37 0.56 -7.53
CA ILE A 239 -24.51 -0.49 -8.11
C ILE A 239 -24.67 -1.81 -7.36
N GLN A 240 -24.93 -2.86 -8.13
CA GLN A 240 -24.86 -4.24 -7.68
C GLN A 240 -23.48 -4.82 -8.00
N MET A 241 -22.70 -5.16 -6.98
CA MET A 241 -21.39 -5.80 -7.15
C MET A 241 -21.60 -7.27 -7.52
N VAL A 242 -21.02 -7.74 -8.63
CA VAL A 242 -21.28 -9.09 -9.16
C VAL A 242 -20.10 -10.03 -8.96
N LYS A 243 -18.91 -9.63 -9.45
CA LYS A 243 -17.71 -10.49 -9.45
C LYS A 243 -16.46 -9.65 -9.23
N GLN A 244 -15.55 -10.10 -8.37
CA GLN A 244 -14.20 -9.54 -8.33
C GLN A 244 -13.45 -9.96 -9.61
N ILE A 245 -12.95 -8.97 -10.35
CA ILE A 245 -12.23 -9.18 -11.62
C ILE A 245 -10.73 -8.90 -11.51
N GLY A 246 -10.29 -8.23 -10.44
CA GLY A 246 -8.88 -7.99 -10.20
C GLY A 246 -8.59 -7.53 -8.77
N LYS A 247 -7.31 -7.58 -8.41
CA LYS A 247 -6.77 -6.99 -7.19
C LYS A 247 -5.53 -6.19 -7.58
N GLY A 248 -5.59 -4.88 -7.37
CA GLY A 248 -4.50 -3.95 -7.64
C GLY A 248 -3.73 -3.60 -6.37
N ARG A 249 -2.79 -2.65 -6.52
CA ARG A 249 -1.98 -2.14 -5.39
C ARG A 249 -2.84 -1.47 -4.31
N TYR A 250 -3.83 -0.69 -4.74
CA TYR A 250 -4.58 0.23 -3.87
C TYR A 250 -5.96 -0.28 -3.47
N GLY A 251 -6.37 -1.44 -4.00
CA GLY A 251 -7.72 -1.92 -3.82
C GLY A 251 -8.10 -3.05 -4.76
N GLU A 252 -9.40 -3.35 -4.79
CA GLU A 252 -9.97 -4.43 -5.58
C GLU A 252 -10.78 -3.87 -6.74
N VAL A 253 -10.78 -4.58 -7.87
CA VAL A 253 -11.61 -4.21 -9.03
C VAL A 253 -12.70 -5.24 -9.17
N TRP A 254 -13.94 -4.76 -9.25
CA TRP A 254 -15.13 -5.57 -9.37
C TRP A 254 -15.87 -5.25 -10.66
N MET A 255 -16.45 -6.27 -11.28
CA MET A 255 -17.53 -6.08 -12.24
C MET A 255 -18.83 -5.88 -11.46
N GLY A 256 -19.51 -4.78 -11.73
CA GLY A 256 -20.82 -4.45 -11.18
C GLY A 256 -21.85 -4.26 -12.28
N ARG A 257 -23.11 -4.12 -11.87
CA ARG A 257 -24.23 -3.73 -12.73
C ARG A 257 -24.84 -2.44 -12.24
N TRP A 258 -25.01 -1.48 -13.15
CA TRP A 258 -25.73 -0.23 -12.90
C TRP A 258 -26.74 -0.01 -14.02
N ARG A 259 -28.03 0.11 -13.67
CA ARG A 259 -29.15 0.23 -14.64
C ARG A 259 -29.12 -0.84 -15.74
N GLY A 260 -28.76 -2.08 -15.39
CA GLY A 260 -28.64 -3.21 -16.33
C GLY A 260 -27.31 -3.32 -17.06
N GLU A 261 -26.55 -2.22 -17.19
CA GLU A 261 -25.25 -2.15 -17.87
C GLU A 261 -24.10 -2.66 -16.99
N ARG A 262 -23.08 -3.25 -17.63
CA ARG A 262 -21.87 -3.72 -16.93
C ARG A 262 -20.90 -2.55 -16.71
N VAL A 263 -20.45 -2.37 -15.48
CA VAL A 263 -19.46 -1.36 -15.08
C VAL A 263 -18.30 -2.01 -14.33
N ALA A 264 -17.13 -1.39 -14.40
CA ALA A 264 -15.99 -1.75 -13.56
C ALA A 264 -15.93 -0.79 -12.37
N VAL A 265 -15.72 -1.34 -11.17
CA VAL A 265 -15.70 -0.59 -9.90
C VAL A 265 -14.42 -0.90 -9.18
N LYS A 266 -13.50 0.06 -9.15
CA LYS A 266 -12.29 -0.01 -8.34
C LYS A 266 -12.62 0.51 -6.94
N VAL A 267 -12.54 -0.38 -5.95
CA VAL A 267 -12.85 -0.13 -4.55
C VAL A 267 -11.54 0.04 -3.80
N PHE A 268 -11.30 1.24 -3.28
CA PHE A 268 -10.12 1.57 -2.50
C PHE A 268 -10.39 1.41 -1.01
N PHE A 269 -9.35 1.02 -0.27
CA PHE A 269 -9.35 1.11 1.19
C PHE A 269 -9.29 2.58 1.63
N THR A 270 -9.85 2.90 2.80
CA THR A 270 -9.80 4.27 3.35
C THR A 270 -8.37 4.77 3.57
N THR A 271 -7.42 3.88 3.82
CA THR A 271 -5.99 4.20 3.93
C THR A 271 -5.39 4.69 2.61
N GLU A 272 -6.05 4.44 1.47
CA GLU A 272 -5.63 4.79 0.12
C GLU A 272 -6.44 5.96 -0.47
N GLU A 273 -7.02 6.81 0.39
CA GLU A 273 -7.82 7.98 -0.03
C GLU A 273 -7.07 8.91 -0.97
N ALA A 274 -5.79 9.19 -0.70
CA ALA A 274 -4.95 10.01 -1.57
C ALA A 274 -4.79 9.40 -2.98
N SER A 275 -4.69 8.07 -3.08
CA SER A 275 -4.60 7.35 -4.34
C SER A 275 -5.93 7.43 -5.12
N TRP A 276 -7.06 7.26 -4.44
CA TRP A 276 -8.40 7.40 -5.04
C TRP A 276 -8.67 8.83 -5.51
N PHE A 277 -8.33 9.83 -4.69
CA PHE A 277 -8.52 11.24 -5.00
C PHE A 277 -7.72 11.62 -6.25
N ARG A 278 -6.43 11.29 -6.28
CA ARG A 278 -5.59 11.56 -7.46
C ARG A 278 -6.14 10.91 -8.71
N GLU A 279 -6.44 9.61 -8.68
CA GLU A 279 -6.91 8.91 -9.87
C GLU A 279 -8.23 9.50 -10.39
N THR A 280 -9.15 9.83 -9.48
CA THR A 280 -10.41 10.52 -9.81
C THR A 280 -10.15 11.89 -10.43
N GLU A 281 -9.26 12.69 -9.86
CA GLU A 281 -8.90 14.03 -10.34
C GLU A 281 -8.23 14.00 -11.73
N ILE A 282 -7.41 12.98 -12.02
CA ILE A 282 -6.86 12.78 -13.36
C ILE A 282 -7.99 12.45 -14.34
N TYR A 283 -8.87 11.48 -14.01
CA TYR A 283 -9.99 11.10 -14.90
C TYR A 283 -10.96 12.26 -15.17
N GLN A 284 -11.23 13.10 -14.17
CA GLN A 284 -12.15 14.24 -14.29
C GLN A 284 -11.56 15.44 -15.05
N THR A 285 -10.27 15.39 -15.44
CA THR A 285 -9.62 16.46 -16.20
C THR A 285 -10.44 16.85 -17.45
N VAL A 286 -10.48 18.14 -17.76
CA VAL A 286 -11.21 18.65 -18.92
C VAL A 286 -10.62 18.10 -20.22
N LEU A 287 -11.49 17.75 -21.18
CA LEU A 287 -11.13 17.11 -22.46
C LEU A 287 -10.30 15.80 -22.32
N MET A 288 -10.36 15.14 -21.15
CA MET A 288 -9.66 13.88 -20.90
C MET A 288 -10.26 12.69 -21.65
N ARG A 289 -11.58 12.69 -21.87
CA ARG A 289 -12.29 11.59 -22.53
C ARG A 289 -11.82 11.43 -23.97
N HIS A 290 -11.43 10.22 -24.33
CA HIS A 290 -10.95 9.84 -25.65
C HIS A 290 -11.25 8.36 -25.88
N GLU A 291 -11.45 7.94 -27.14
CA GLU A 291 -11.81 6.55 -27.44
C GLU A 291 -10.78 5.52 -26.93
N ASN A 292 -9.51 5.90 -26.82
CA ASN A 292 -8.45 5.02 -26.31
C ASN A 292 -8.00 5.36 -24.88
N ILE A 293 -8.83 6.06 -24.11
CA ILE A 293 -8.70 6.18 -22.66
C ILE A 293 -9.93 5.55 -22.01
N LEU A 294 -9.74 4.84 -20.90
CA LEU A 294 -10.83 4.18 -20.19
C LEU A 294 -11.90 5.21 -19.80
N GLY A 295 -13.16 4.91 -20.15
CA GLY A 295 -14.29 5.79 -19.90
C GLY A 295 -14.59 5.88 -18.41
N PHE A 296 -14.26 7.01 -17.80
CA PHE A 296 -14.73 7.37 -16.47
C PHE A 296 -16.23 7.65 -16.48
N ILE A 297 -16.93 7.15 -15.46
CA ILE A 297 -18.36 7.36 -15.26
C ILE A 297 -18.57 8.25 -14.04
N ALA A 298 -18.04 7.83 -12.89
CA ALA A 298 -18.24 8.51 -11.62
C ALA A 298 -17.21 8.09 -10.56
N ALA A 299 -17.08 8.90 -9.52
CA ALA A 299 -16.46 8.52 -8.26
C ALA A 299 -17.46 8.77 -7.12
N ASP A 300 -17.55 7.85 -6.17
CA ASP A 300 -18.56 7.91 -5.11
C ASP A 300 -18.06 7.22 -3.83
N ILE A 301 -18.70 7.48 -2.70
CA ILE A 301 -18.31 6.95 -1.40
C ILE A 301 -19.48 6.15 -0.82
N LYS A 302 -19.21 4.91 -0.39
CA LYS A 302 -20.22 4.00 0.17
C LYS A 302 -19.86 3.58 1.59
N GLY A 303 -20.85 3.53 2.48
CA GLY A 303 -20.68 3.08 3.86
C GLY A 303 -20.49 4.23 4.86
N THR A 304 -20.30 3.88 6.13
CA THR A 304 -20.09 4.82 7.23
C THR A 304 -19.00 4.31 8.17
N GLY A 305 -18.23 5.23 8.75
CA GLY A 305 -17.19 4.92 9.73
C GLY A 305 -16.09 4.01 9.18
N SER A 306 -15.78 2.93 9.90
CA SER A 306 -14.71 1.98 9.56
C SER A 306 -14.96 1.13 8.30
N TRP A 307 -16.16 1.18 7.72
CA TRP A 307 -16.53 0.45 6.50
C TRP A 307 -16.70 1.36 5.29
N THR A 308 -16.15 2.57 5.34
CA THR A 308 -16.17 3.50 4.21
C THR A 308 -15.37 2.90 3.05
N GLN A 309 -15.97 2.88 1.87
CA GLN A 309 -15.37 2.38 0.64
C GLN A 309 -15.41 3.49 -0.40
N LEU A 310 -14.26 3.76 -1.01
CA LEU A 310 -14.12 4.78 -2.05
C LEU A 310 -14.21 4.08 -3.40
N TYR A 311 -15.20 4.45 -4.21
CA TYR A 311 -15.49 3.83 -5.50
C TYR A 311 -14.99 4.73 -6.63
N LEU A 312 -14.30 4.13 -7.59
CA LEU A 312 -14.03 4.69 -8.90
C LEU A 312 -14.71 3.81 -9.95
N ILE A 313 -15.66 4.37 -10.68
CA ILE A 313 -16.58 3.64 -11.57
C ILE A 313 -16.24 3.99 -13.02
N THR A 314 -15.98 2.97 -13.83
CA THR A 314 -15.58 3.09 -15.24
C THR A 314 -16.34 2.12 -16.12
N ASP A 315 -16.21 2.29 -17.44
CA ASP A 315 -16.66 1.30 -18.42
C ASP A 315 -16.05 -0.08 -18.12
N TYR A 316 -16.83 -1.13 -18.32
CA TYR A 316 -16.35 -2.51 -18.24
C TYR A 316 -15.97 -3.04 -19.63
N HIS A 317 -14.80 -3.68 -19.73
CA HIS A 317 -14.34 -4.34 -20.94
C HIS A 317 -14.13 -5.83 -20.70
N GLU A 318 -14.92 -6.64 -21.40
CA GLU A 318 -15.00 -8.10 -21.19
C GLU A 318 -13.73 -8.85 -21.58
N SER A 319 -12.98 -8.35 -22.57
CA SER A 319 -11.70 -8.92 -22.98
C SER A 319 -10.57 -8.70 -21.95
N GLY A 320 -10.84 -7.93 -20.89
CA GLY A 320 -9.88 -7.68 -19.82
C GLY A 320 -8.68 -6.85 -20.27
N SER A 321 -7.53 -7.09 -19.63
CA SER A 321 -6.30 -6.39 -19.96
C SER A 321 -5.64 -6.94 -21.23
N LEU A 322 -4.79 -6.15 -21.86
CA LEU A 322 -3.97 -6.57 -22.99
C LEU A 322 -3.05 -7.74 -22.57
N TYR A 323 -2.58 -7.75 -21.33
CA TYR A 323 -1.87 -8.89 -20.74
C TYR A 323 -2.71 -10.18 -20.82
N ASP A 324 -3.98 -10.14 -20.39
CA ASP A 324 -4.85 -11.32 -20.41
C ASP A 324 -5.18 -11.73 -21.86
N TYR A 325 -5.47 -10.75 -22.70
CA TYR A 325 -5.81 -10.96 -24.11
C TYR A 325 -4.68 -11.62 -24.90
N LEU A 326 -3.44 -11.16 -24.72
CA LEU A 326 -2.26 -11.70 -25.42
C LEU A 326 -1.90 -13.11 -24.96
N LYS A 327 -2.26 -13.50 -23.72
CA LYS A 327 -2.09 -14.88 -23.23
C LYS A 327 -3.04 -15.86 -23.88
N SER A 328 -4.29 -15.46 -24.09
CA SER A 328 -5.32 -16.36 -24.66
C SER A 328 -5.39 -16.33 -26.18
N THR A 329 -4.86 -15.30 -26.83
CA THR A 329 -5.15 -15.00 -28.24
C THR A 329 -3.87 -14.81 -29.04
N THR A 330 -3.83 -15.36 -30.25
CA THR A 330 -2.85 -15.03 -31.29
C THR A 330 -3.41 -13.96 -32.22
N LEU A 331 -2.55 -13.15 -32.81
CA LEU A 331 -2.92 -12.01 -33.64
C LEU A 331 -2.53 -12.26 -35.10
N ASP A 332 -3.32 -11.75 -36.03
CA ASP A 332 -2.85 -11.44 -37.38
C ASP A 332 -2.23 -10.02 -37.40
N ILE A 333 -1.65 -9.64 -38.54
CA ILE A 333 -1.03 -8.31 -38.73
C ILE A 333 -2.05 -7.19 -38.45
N LYS A 334 -3.30 -7.39 -38.86
CA LYS A 334 -4.37 -6.40 -38.67
C LYS A 334 -4.70 -6.16 -37.20
N ALA A 335 -4.90 -7.22 -36.43
CA ALA A 335 -5.14 -7.13 -35.00
C ALA A 335 -3.91 -6.56 -34.27
N MET A 336 -2.70 -6.96 -34.65
CA MET A 336 -1.45 -6.41 -34.11
C MET A 336 -1.39 -4.89 -34.28
N LEU A 337 -1.58 -4.40 -35.51
CA LEU A 337 -1.56 -2.97 -35.81
C LEU A 337 -2.70 -2.21 -35.13
N ARG A 338 -3.91 -2.78 -35.08
CA ARG A 338 -5.04 -2.17 -34.37
C ARG A 338 -4.77 -1.99 -32.88
N LEU A 339 -4.28 -3.02 -32.19
CA LEU A 339 -3.94 -2.96 -30.76
C LEU A 339 -2.83 -1.93 -30.51
N ALA A 340 -1.77 -1.94 -31.31
CA ALA A 340 -0.66 -0.99 -31.19
C ALA A 340 -1.11 0.46 -31.46
N TYR A 341 -1.85 0.68 -32.55
CA TYR A 341 -2.30 2.01 -32.99
C TYR A 341 -3.27 2.65 -32.01
N SER A 342 -4.26 1.89 -31.55
CA SER A 342 -5.23 2.38 -30.56
C SER A 342 -4.55 2.68 -29.21
N SER A 343 -3.64 1.81 -28.76
CA SER A 343 -2.88 2.06 -27.53
C SER A 343 -2.07 3.35 -27.60
N VAL A 344 -1.30 3.55 -28.69
CA VAL A 344 -0.52 4.78 -28.84
C VAL A 344 -1.38 6.01 -29.09
N SER A 345 -2.57 5.85 -29.67
CA SER A 345 -3.51 6.97 -29.85
C SER A 345 -4.00 7.49 -28.50
N GLY A 346 -4.27 6.60 -27.54
CA GLY A 346 -4.55 7.00 -26.15
C GLY A 346 -3.36 7.68 -25.50
N LEU A 347 -2.16 7.13 -25.68
CA LEU A 347 -0.94 7.71 -25.09
C LEU A 347 -0.63 9.09 -25.67
N CYS A 348 -0.80 9.26 -26.98
CA CYS A 348 -0.65 10.53 -27.66
C CYS A 348 -1.65 11.57 -27.13
N HIS A 349 -2.89 11.16 -26.86
CA HIS A 349 -3.90 12.05 -26.26
C HIS A 349 -3.50 12.49 -24.85
N LEU A 350 -3.02 11.56 -24.01
CA LEU A 350 -2.49 11.90 -22.68
C LEU A 350 -1.36 12.94 -22.77
N HIS A 351 -0.37 12.66 -23.62
CA HIS A 351 0.85 13.47 -23.78
C HIS A 351 0.63 14.84 -24.40
N THR A 352 -0.47 15.04 -25.14
CA THR A 352 -0.73 16.29 -25.87
C THR A 352 -1.49 17.28 -25.00
N GLU A 353 -0.94 18.48 -24.83
CA GLU A 353 -1.66 19.62 -24.25
C GLU A 353 -2.69 20.15 -25.26
N ILE A 354 -3.89 20.48 -24.78
CA ILE A 354 -4.95 21.06 -25.61
C ILE A 354 -5.28 22.45 -25.05
N PHE A 355 -5.00 23.48 -25.84
CA PHE A 355 -5.27 24.87 -25.47
C PHE A 355 -6.75 25.23 -25.61
N GLY A 356 -7.25 26.06 -24.70
CA GLY A 356 -8.64 26.54 -24.69
C GLY A 356 -8.96 27.25 -23.37
N THR A 357 -10.17 27.81 -23.26
CA THR A 357 -10.66 28.44 -22.01
C THR A 357 -10.67 27.48 -20.82
N GLN A 358 -10.89 26.19 -21.09
CA GLN A 358 -10.70 25.06 -20.18
C GLN A 358 -9.83 24.02 -20.90
N GLY A 359 -8.52 24.30 -20.96
CA GLY A 359 -7.56 23.44 -21.64
C GLY A 359 -7.32 22.11 -20.94
N LYS A 360 -6.78 21.13 -21.68
CA LYS A 360 -6.27 19.88 -21.11
C LYS A 360 -4.76 19.99 -20.93
N PRO A 361 -4.22 19.84 -19.71
CA PRO A 361 -2.77 19.79 -19.51
C PRO A 361 -2.18 18.54 -20.18
N ALA A 362 -0.88 18.58 -20.49
CA ALA A 362 -0.16 17.36 -20.85
C ALA A 362 -0.06 16.44 -19.63
N ILE A 363 -0.25 15.13 -19.81
CA ILE A 363 -0.28 14.13 -18.75
C ILE A 363 0.69 13.00 -19.10
N ALA A 364 1.56 12.61 -18.16
CA ALA A 364 2.40 11.43 -18.27
C ALA A 364 1.89 10.34 -17.32
N HIS A 365 1.84 9.08 -17.78
CA HIS A 365 1.19 7.97 -17.08
C HIS A 365 2.05 7.37 -15.96
N ARG A 366 3.35 7.15 -16.19
CA ARG A 366 4.33 6.61 -15.23
C ARG A 366 4.16 5.15 -14.77
N ASP A 367 3.15 4.43 -15.23
CA ASP A 367 2.98 2.98 -14.96
C ASP A 367 2.37 2.25 -16.15
N LEU A 368 2.84 2.57 -17.37
CA LEU A 368 2.43 1.87 -18.58
C LEU A 368 2.95 0.44 -18.58
N LYS A 369 2.01 -0.50 -18.76
CA LYS A 369 2.25 -1.94 -18.90
C LYS A 369 1.02 -2.58 -19.55
N SER A 370 1.18 -3.79 -20.10
CA SER A 370 0.08 -4.52 -20.73
C SER A 370 -1.11 -4.80 -19.80
N LYS A 371 -0.88 -4.87 -18.47
CA LYS A 371 -1.96 -4.99 -17.46
C LYS A 371 -2.82 -3.72 -17.30
N ASN A 372 -2.29 -2.55 -17.66
CA ASN A 372 -2.96 -1.25 -17.52
C ASN A 372 -3.54 -0.74 -18.86
N ILE A 373 -3.58 -1.59 -19.89
CA ILE A 373 -4.25 -1.34 -21.15
C ILE A 373 -5.37 -2.37 -21.28
N LEU A 374 -6.59 -1.95 -21.56
CA LEU A 374 -7.74 -2.83 -21.72
C LEU A 374 -8.09 -3.01 -23.20
N VAL A 375 -8.51 -4.21 -23.58
CA VAL A 375 -8.97 -4.50 -24.95
C VAL A 375 -10.49 -4.40 -25.01
N LYS A 376 -10.99 -3.62 -25.96
CA LYS A 376 -12.43 -3.43 -26.21
C LYS A 376 -12.98 -4.53 -27.10
N LYS A 377 -14.31 -4.65 -27.14
CA LYS A 377 -15.03 -5.61 -27.99
C LYS A 377 -14.72 -5.45 -29.49
N ASN A 378 -14.42 -4.24 -29.96
CA ASN A 378 -14.05 -3.98 -31.35
C ASN A 378 -12.56 -4.27 -31.66
N GLY A 379 -11.79 -4.78 -30.69
CA GLY A 379 -10.37 -5.07 -30.83
C GLY A 379 -9.44 -3.85 -30.74
N ALA A 380 -9.96 -2.67 -30.38
CA ALA A 380 -9.14 -1.51 -30.05
C ALA A 380 -8.78 -1.53 -28.55
N CYS A 381 -7.73 -0.82 -28.18
CA CYS A 381 -7.29 -0.65 -26.80
C CYS A 381 -7.79 0.64 -26.17
N CYS A 382 -7.80 0.69 -24.84
CA CYS A 382 -7.82 1.92 -24.08
C CYS A 382 -6.91 1.83 -22.84
N ILE A 383 -6.29 2.95 -22.48
CA ILE A 383 -5.39 3.05 -21.33
C ILE A 383 -6.20 3.25 -20.04
N ALA A 384 -5.82 2.54 -18.98
CA ALA A 384 -6.44 2.55 -17.67
C ALA A 384 -5.41 2.81 -16.56
N ASP A 385 -5.87 2.91 -15.30
CA ASP A 385 -5.05 3.03 -14.09
C ASP A 385 -4.13 4.27 -14.08
N LEU A 386 -4.76 5.44 -14.01
CA LEU A 386 -4.10 6.74 -14.06
C LEU A 386 -3.67 7.26 -12.66
N GLY A 387 -3.68 6.41 -11.63
CA GLY A 387 -3.43 6.82 -10.24
C GLY A 387 -2.01 7.30 -9.94
N LEU A 388 -1.05 7.02 -10.84
CA LEU A 388 0.34 7.49 -10.75
C LEU A 388 0.67 8.62 -11.73
N ALA A 389 -0.31 9.04 -12.54
CA ALA A 389 -0.09 10.04 -13.56
C ALA A 389 0.25 11.41 -12.97
N VAL A 390 0.97 12.22 -13.74
CA VAL A 390 1.36 13.59 -13.38
C VAL A 390 0.92 14.56 -14.47
N LYS A 391 0.45 15.74 -14.06
CA LYS A 391 0.03 16.83 -14.94
C LYS A 391 1.16 17.85 -15.09
N PHE A 392 1.31 18.38 -16.30
CA PHE A 392 2.10 19.58 -16.54
C PHE A 392 1.26 20.83 -16.26
N ILE A 393 1.78 21.74 -15.45
CA ILE A 393 1.16 23.04 -15.15
C ILE A 393 1.89 24.07 -16.00
N SER A 394 1.32 24.40 -17.16
CA SER A 394 1.96 25.28 -18.15
C SER A 394 2.17 26.71 -17.64
N ASP A 395 1.26 27.22 -16.81
CA ASP A 395 1.34 28.58 -16.25
C ASP A 395 2.57 28.80 -15.36
N THR A 396 2.94 27.80 -14.55
CA THR A 396 4.10 27.87 -13.64
C THR A 396 5.33 27.13 -14.16
N ASN A 397 5.19 26.42 -15.30
CA ASN A 397 6.17 25.48 -15.82
C ASN A 397 6.59 24.42 -14.77
N GLU A 398 5.63 23.97 -13.97
CA GLU A 398 5.82 22.98 -12.93
C GLU A 398 5.15 21.65 -13.29
N VAL A 399 5.52 20.61 -12.55
CA VAL A 399 4.88 19.31 -12.63
C VAL A 399 4.27 19.01 -11.27
N ASP A 400 3.01 18.58 -11.27
CA ASP A 400 2.35 18.09 -10.05
C ASP A 400 2.94 16.73 -9.65
N ILE A 401 4.08 16.77 -8.94
CA ILE A 401 4.86 15.59 -8.59
C ILE A 401 4.53 15.14 -7.16
N PRO A 402 4.13 13.88 -6.96
CA PRO A 402 4.07 13.28 -5.63
C PRO A 402 5.49 13.11 -5.06
N PRO A 403 5.68 13.16 -3.73
CA PRO A 403 7.01 13.09 -3.11
C PRO A 403 7.84 11.84 -3.50
N ASN A 404 7.20 10.73 -3.85
CA ASN A 404 7.87 9.52 -4.33
C ASN A 404 7.98 9.48 -5.86
N THR A 405 9.23 9.37 -6.34
CA THR A 405 9.55 9.39 -7.78
C THR A 405 9.72 8.00 -8.39
N ARG A 406 10.26 7.04 -7.61
CA ARG A 406 10.43 5.64 -7.99
C ARG A 406 9.14 4.85 -7.78
N VAL A 407 8.17 5.13 -8.64
CA VAL A 407 6.83 4.51 -8.64
C VAL A 407 6.58 3.82 -9.97
N GLY A 408 5.61 2.92 -9.98
CA GLY A 408 5.27 2.10 -11.13
C GLY A 408 5.90 0.71 -11.07
N THR A 409 5.78 -0.03 -12.16
CA THR A 409 6.14 -1.44 -12.23
C THR A 409 7.60 -1.60 -12.66
N LYS A 410 8.45 -2.13 -11.77
CA LYS A 410 9.92 -2.19 -11.95
C LYS A 410 10.36 -2.73 -13.31
N ARG A 411 9.70 -3.80 -13.80
CA ARG A 411 9.98 -4.43 -15.10
C ARG A 411 9.88 -3.49 -16.30
N TYR A 412 9.02 -2.48 -16.23
CA TYR A 412 8.77 -1.54 -17.32
C TYR A 412 9.52 -0.21 -17.15
N MET A 413 10.24 -0.03 -16.04
CA MET A 413 10.91 1.23 -15.78
C MET A 413 12.07 1.48 -16.75
N PRO A 414 12.19 2.70 -17.30
CA PRO A 414 13.32 3.06 -18.15
C PRO A 414 14.62 3.23 -17.34
N PRO A 415 15.79 3.24 -18.01
CA PRO A 415 17.09 3.36 -17.35
C PRO A 415 17.17 4.52 -16.35
N GLU A 416 16.71 5.71 -16.76
CA GLU A 416 16.79 6.94 -15.96
C GLU A 416 15.89 6.94 -14.70
N VAL A 417 14.88 6.06 -14.65
CA VAL A 417 14.06 5.84 -13.45
C VAL A 417 14.71 4.79 -12.55
N LEU A 418 15.34 3.77 -13.14
CA LEU A 418 16.02 2.69 -12.40
C LEU A 418 17.29 3.17 -11.70
N ASP A 419 18.06 4.06 -12.33
CA ASP A 419 19.29 4.65 -11.78
C ASP A 419 19.09 6.03 -11.15
N GLU A 420 17.85 6.51 -11.09
CA GLU A 420 17.43 7.77 -10.48
C GLU A 420 18.00 9.05 -11.14
N SER A 421 18.51 8.95 -12.37
CA SER A 421 19.02 10.09 -13.14
C SER A 421 17.93 10.93 -13.84
N LEU A 422 16.65 10.56 -13.74
CA LEU A 422 15.53 11.29 -14.33
C LEU A 422 15.46 12.74 -13.86
N ASN A 423 15.43 13.69 -14.81
CA ASN A 423 15.25 15.12 -14.50
C ASN A 423 13.79 15.44 -14.13
N ARG A 424 13.54 15.52 -12.83
CA ARG A 424 12.20 15.71 -12.26
C ARG A 424 11.58 17.07 -12.60
N LYS A 425 12.40 18.09 -12.81
CA LYS A 425 11.93 19.45 -13.13
C LYS A 425 11.40 19.56 -14.55
N HIS A 426 11.70 18.58 -15.41
CA HIS A 426 11.35 18.64 -16.81
C HIS A 426 10.26 17.61 -17.12
N PHE A 427 9.05 18.09 -17.41
CA PHE A 427 7.89 17.24 -17.67
C PHE A 427 8.15 16.22 -18.81
N GLN A 428 8.88 16.63 -19.84
CA GLN A 428 9.22 15.76 -20.97
C GLN A 428 9.99 14.50 -20.54
N SER A 429 10.71 14.52 -19.42
CA SER A 429 11.37 13.32 -18.90
C SER A 429 10.37 12.20 -18.56
N TYR A 430 9.18 12.55 -18.04
CA TYR A 430 8.12 11.56 -17.78
C TYR A 430 7.47 11.05 -19.08
N ILE A 431 7.30 11.93 -20.08
CA ILE A 431 6.79 11.58 -21.40
C ILE A 431 7.73 10.59 -22.11
N MET A 432 9.04 10.87 -22.09
CA MET A 432 10.04 9.97 -22.67
C MET A 432 10.15 8.64 -21.91
N ALA A 433 9.91 8.63 -20.59
CA ALA A 433 9.82 7.41 -19.79
C ALA A 433 8.62 6.52 -20.18
N ASP A 434 7.46 7.12 -20.43
CA ASP A 434 6.29 6.40 -20.95
C ASP A 434 6.58 5.73 -22.30
N MET A 435 7.33 6.42 -23.19
CA MET A 435 7.66 5.88 -24.51
C MET A 435 8.58 4.67 -24.47
N TYR A 436 9.49 4.60 -23.50
CA TYR A 436 10.27 3.38 -23.25
C TYR A 436 9.36 2.22 -22.85
N SER A 437 8.46 2.46 -21.90
CA SER A 437 7.51 1.46 -21.39
C SER A 437 6.59 0.97 -22.52
N PHE A 438 6.15 1.89 -23.38
CA PHE A 438 5.35 1.57 -24.56
C PHE A 438 6.10 0.71 -25.58
N GLY A 439 7.40 0.95 -25.79
CA GLY A 439 8.24 0.09 -26.64
C GLY A 439 8.27 -1.37 -26.18
N LEU A 440 8.27 -1.61 -24.87
CA LEU A 440 8.17 -2.96 -24.30
C LEU A 440 6.80 -3.59 -24.55
N ILE A 441 5.71 -2.81 -24.51
CA ILE A 441 4.36 -3.30 -24.80
C ILE A 441 4.20 -3.65 -26.29
N LEU A 442 4.80 -2.87 -27.19
CA LEU A 442 4.85 -3.20 -28.62
C LEU A 442 5.52 -4.56 -28.86
N TRP A 443 6.56 -4.88 -28.11
CA TRP A 443 7.21 -6.20 -28.15
C TRP A 443 6.28 -7.32 -27.70
N GLU A 444 5.53 -7.14 -26.60
CA GLU A 444 4.53 -8.12 -26.15
C GLU A 444 3.46 -8.38 -27.22
N ILE A 445 2.98 -7.32 -27.87
CA ILE A 445 1.98 -7.40 -28.96
C ILE A 445 2.55 -8.17 -30.16
N ALA A 446 3.75 -7.81 -30.64
CA ALA A 446 4.34 -8.37 -31.85
C ALA A 446 4.67 -9.87 -31.74
N ARG A 447 5.09 -10.34 -30.56
CA ARG A 447 5.33 -11.77 -30.31
C ARG A 447 4.11 -12.64 -30.56
N ARG A 448 2.92 -12.09 -30.36
CA ARG A 448 1.66 -12.80 -30.57
C ARG A 448 1.17 -12.71 -31.99
N CYS A 449 1.86 -12.00 -32.87
CA CYS A 449 1.54 -11.95 -34.30
C CYS A 449 2.06 -13.20 -35.01
N VAL A 450 1.11 -13.93 -35.62
CA VAL A 450 1.39 -15.06 -36.50
C VAL A 450 2.01 -14.52 -37.79
N SER A 451 3.17 -15.07 -38.18
CA SER A 451 3.75 -14.83 -39.51
C SER A 451 4.36 -16.13 -40.02
N GLY A 452 4.03 -16.49 -41.27
CA GLY A 452 4.40 -17.79 -41.86
C GLY A 452 3.84 -19.00 -41.11
N GLY A 453 2.70 -18.85 -40.42
CA GLY A 453 2.09 -19.91 -39.60
C GLY A 453 2.78 -20.16 -38.24
N ILE A 454 3.79 -19.35 -37.89
CA ILE A 454 4.57 -19.49 -36.66
C ILE A 454 4.28 -18.31 -35.73
N VAL A 455 4.23 -18.56 -34.42
CA VAL A 455 4.02 -17.55 -33.37
C VAL A 455 4.73 -17.95 -32.07
N GLU A 456 5.27 -16.99 -31.31
CA GLU A 456 5.84 -17.26 -29.99
C GLU A 456 4.77 -17.27 -28.91
N GLU A 457 4.99 -18.04 -27.85
CA GLU A 457 4.19 -17.92 -26.64
C GLU A 457 4.28 -16.52 -26.02
N TYR A 458 3.20 -16.14 -25.33
CA TYR A 458 3.17 -14.90 -24.57
C TYR A 458 4.23 -14.93 -23.47
N GLN A 459 4.99 -13.84 -23.38
CA GLN A 459 5.98 -13.62 -22.34
C GLN A 459 5.98 -12.15 -21.96
N LEU A 460 6.32 -11.87 -20.69
CA LEU A 460 6.59 -10.51 -20.24
C LEU A 460 7.95 -10.03 -20.77
N PRO A 461 8.16 -8.72 -20.94
CA PRO A 461 9.47 -8.18 -21.31
C PRO A 461 10.54 -8.62 -20.29
N TYR A 462 11.73 -9.00 -20.76
CA TYR A 462 12.82 -9.50 -19.90
C TYR A 462 12.52 -10.81 -19.16
N HIS A 463 11.55 -11.62 -19.60
CA HIS A 463 11.23 -12.91 -18.94
C HIS A 463 12.41 -13.89 -18.89
N ASP A 464 13.35 -13.77 -19.82
CA ASP A 464 14.56 -14.58 -19.98
C ASP A 464 15.76 -14.05 -19.20
N LEU A 465 15.66 -12.85 -18.62
CA LEU A 465 16.77 -12.14 -17.99
C LEU A 465 16.55 -11.85 -16.50
N VAL A 466 15.30 -11.81 -16.04
CA VAL A 466 14.96 -11.54 -14.63
C VAL A 466 13.80 -12.41 -14.14
N SER A 467 13.69 -12.57 -12.81
CA SER A 467 12.60 -13.30 -12.15
C SER A 467 11.23 -12.67 -12.41
N SER A 468 10.13 -13.36 -12.07
CA SER A 468 8.75 -12.88 -12.35
C SER A 468 8.41 -11.54 -11.67
N ASP A 469 8.85 -11.32 -10.43
CA ASP A 469 8.76 -10.05 -9.71
C ASP A 469 10.18 -9.53 -9.41
N PRO A 470 10.82 -8.84 -10.38
CA PRO A 470 12.20 -8.45 -10.24
C PRO A 470 12.36 -7.34 -9.20
N SER A 471 13.51 -7.34 -8.52
CA SER A 471 13.94 -6.23 -7.68
C SER A 471 14.37 -5.03 -8.54
N TYR A 472 14.64 -3.93 -7.86
CA TYR A 472 15.18 -2.75 -8.50
C TYR A 472 16.60 -2.98 -9.04
N GLU A 473 17.40 -3.71 -8.27
CA GLU A 473 18.77 -4.07 -8.56
C GLU A 473 18.86 -5.01 -9.76
N ASP A 474 17.96 -6.00 -9.85
CA ASP A 474 17.87 -6.91 -11.01
C ASP A 474 17.64 -6.13 -12.30
N MET A 475 16.65 -5.24 -12.29
CA MET A 475 16.30 -4.43 -13.45
C MET A 475 17.42 -3.45 -13.80
N ARG A 476 18.05 -2.82 -12.81
CA ARG A 476 19.16 -1.88 -13.03
C ARG A 476 20.37 -2.60 -13.65
N GLU A 477 20.70 -3.80 -13.17
CA GLU A 477 21.80 -4.60 -13.73
C GLU A 477 21.55 -4.92 -15.21
N VAL A 478 20.35 -5.38 -15.56
CA VAL A 478 20.02 -5.76 -16.95
C VAL A 478 19.88 -4.54 -17.87
N VAL A 479 19.16 -3.51 -17.43
CA VAL A 479 18.72 -2.39 -18.29
C VAL A 479 19.72 -1.24 -18.34
N CYS A 480 20.37 -0.92 -17.21
CA CYS A 480 21.29 0.21 -17.09
C CYS A 480 22.74 -0.21 -17.34
N ILE A 481 23.19 -1.30 -16.68
CA ILE A 481 24.59 -1.74 -16.70
C ILE A 481 24.86 -2.59 -17.96
N LYS A 482 24.16 -3.71 -18.12
CA LYS A 482 24.32 -4.60 -19.30
C LYS A 482 23.67 -4.04 -20.56
N ARG A 483 22.79 -3.03 -20.42
CA ARG A 483 22.07 -2.37 -21.52
C ARG A 483 21.30 -3.32 -22.42
N GLN A 484 20.77 -4.41 -21.85
CA GLN A 484 20.01 -5.40 -22.59
C GLN A 484 18.57 -4.93 -22.84
N ARG A 485 17.96 -5.48 -23.89
CA ARG A 485 16.58 -5.26 -24.31
C ARG A 485 15.95 -6.61 -24.69
N PRO A 486 14.61 -6.74 -24.70
CA PRO A 486 13.97 -7.96 -25.14
C PRO A 486 14.41 -8.34 -26.56
N SER A 487 14.74 -9.62 -26.77
CA SER A 487 15.25 -10.12 -28.04
C SER A 487 14.15 -10.22 -29.10
N PHE A 488 14.52 -10.03 -30.37
CA PHE A 488 13.62 -10.27 -31.50
C PHE A 488 13.81 -11.68 -32.01
N ALA A 489 12.71 -12.36 -32.35
CA ALA A 489 12.80 -13.65 -33.02
C ALA A 489 13.34 -13.45 -34.45
N ASN A 490 14.26 -14.31 -34.88
CA ASN A 490 14.88 -14.22 -36.21
C ASN A 490 13.85 -14.16 -37.34
N ARG A 491 12.69 -14.81 -37.18
CA ARG A 491 11.61 -14.80 -38.18
C ARG A 491 11.06 -13.39 -38.46
N TRP A 492 11.17 -12.45 -37.51
CA TRP A 492 10.65 -11.09 -37.70
C TRP A 492 11.36 -10.36 -38.82
N SER A 493 12.61 -10.72 -39.17
CA SER A 493 13.31 -10.10 -40.31
C SER A 493 12.73 -10.51 -41.67
N SER A 494 12.00 -11.63 -41.72
CA SER A 494 11.39 -12.15 -42.95
C SER A 494 10.01 -11.55 -43.25
N ASP A 495 9.43 -10.82 -42.29
CA ASP A 495 8.12 -10.17 -42.41
C ASP A 495 8.30 -8.65 -42.33
N GLU A 496 7.89 -7.94 -43.37
CA GLU A 496 8.10 -6.49 -43.47
C GLU A 496 7.44 -5.72 -42.33
N CYS A 497 6.23 -6.13 -41.91
CA CYS A 497 5.49 -5.45 -40.87
C CYS A 497 6.16 -5.65 -39.50
N LEU A 498 6.57 -6.89 -39.20
CA LEU A 498 7.30 -7.19 -37.95
C LEU A 498 8.69 -6.55 -37.92
N ARG A 499 9.38 -6.47 -39.05
CA ARG A 499 10.66 -5.75 -39.17
C ARG A 499 10.51 -4.26 -38.86
N GLN A 500 9.48 -3.62 -39.41
CA GLN A 500 9.15 -2.23 -39.10
C GLN A 500 8.74 -2.04 -37.63
N MET A 501 7.99 -2.99 -37.05
CA MET A 501 7.65 -2.96 -35.63
C MET A 501 8.90 -3.10 -34.75
N GLY A 502 9.85 -3.98 -35.08
CA GLY A 502 11.12 -4.11 -34.36
C GLY A 502 11.97 -2.83 -34.40
N LYS A 503 11.97 -2.11 -35.53
CA LYS A 503 12.60 -0.78 -35.63
C LYS A 503 11.92 0.22 -34.69
N LEU A 504 10.59 0.26 -34.69
CA LEU A 504 9.80 1.14 -33.84
C LEU A 504 10.08 0.90 -32.34
N MET A 505 10.14 -0.37 -31.91
CA MET A 505 10.52 -0.74 -30.54
C MET A 505 11.92 -0.22 -30.19
N THR A 506 12.88 -0.41 -31.10
CA THR A 506 14.28 0.00 -30.91
C THR A 506 14.41 1.49 -30.68
N GLU A 507 13.67 2.29 -31.43
CA GLU A 507 13.64 3.74 -31.30
C GLU A 507 12.84 4.19 -30.06
N CYS A 508 11.83 3.43 -29.61
CA CYS A 508 11.08 3.72 -28.39
C CYS A 508 11.88 3.46 -27.10
N TRP A 509 12.66 2.37 -27.05
CA TRP A 509 13.40 1.98 -25.83
C TRP A 509 14.88 2.36 -25.83
N ALA A 510 15.26 3.33 -26.68
CA ALA A 510 16.60 3.90 -26.72
C ALA A 510 17.07 4.30 -25.32
N HIS A 511 18.34 4.06 -25.02
CA HIS A 511 18.88 4.32 -23.68
C HIS A 511 18.78 5.82 -23.32
N ASN A 512 19.21 6.70 -24.23
CA ASN A 512 19.02 8.14 -24.09
C ASN A 512 17.53 8.52 -24.27
N PRO A 513 16.87 9.12 -23.27
CA PRO A 513 15.47 9.54 -23.36
C PRO A 513 15.21 10.47 -24.56
N ALA A 514 16.11 11.42 -24.84
CA ALA A 514 15.93 12.41 -25.91
C ALA A 514 15.95 11.81 -27.31
N SER A 515 16.45 10.57 -27.47
CA SER A 515 16.46 9.85 -28.74
C SER A 515 15.17 9.06 -28.98
N ARG A 516 14.26 8.99 -27.99
CA ARG A 516 13.04 8.19 -28.09
C ARG A 516 12.00 8.87 -28.98
N LEU A 517 11.26 8.07 -29.73
CA LEU A 517 10.13 8.57 -30.52
C LEU A 517 9.04 9.13 -29.60
N THR A 518 8.36 10.17 -30.06
CA THR A 518 7.13 10.66 -29.41
C THR A 518 5.94 9.78 -29.76
N ALA A 519 4.92 9.76 -28.89
CA ALA A 519 3.68 9.02 -29.15
C ALA A 519 3.03 9.44 -30.48
N LEU A 520 3.06 10.74 -30.82
CA LEU A 520 2.56 11.24 -32.11
C LEU A 520 3.33 10.66 -33.31
N ARG A 521 4.66 10.57 -33.21
CA ARG A 521 5.48 9.99 -34.28
C ARG A 521 5.15 8.52 -34.46
N VAL A 522 5.06 7.76 -33.36
CA VAL A 522 4.70 6.35 -33.38
C VAL A 522 3.30 6.13 -33.96
N LYS A 523 2.31 6.95 -33.56
CA LYS A 523 0.95 6.94 -34.11
C LYS A 523 0.96 7.11 -35.63
N LYS A 524 1.69 8.11 -36.15
CA LYS A 524 1.81 8.36 -37.59
C LYS A 524 2.47 7.20 -38.33
N THR A 525 3.50 6.60 -37.76
CA THR A 525 4.17 5.43 -38.35
C THR A 525 3.24 4.23 -38.42
N LEU A 526 2.51 3.91 -37.35
CA LEU A 526 1.56 2.80 -37.33
C LEU A 526 0.35 3.02 -38.27
N ALA A 527 -0.11 4.27 -38.42
CA ALA A 527 -1.12 4.62 -39.42
C ALA A 527 -0.62 4.30 -40.84
N LYS A 528 0.59 4.76 -41.18
CA LYS A 528 1.21 4.46 -42.48
C LYS A 528 1.43 2.96 -42.71
N MET A 529 1.83 2.22 -41.67
CA MET A 529 1.96 0.77 -41.74
C MET A 529 0.61 0.10 -42.05
N SER A 530 -0.47 0.59 -41.46
CA SER A 530 -1.81 0.04 -41.69
C SER A 530 -2.34 0.36 -43.09
N GLU A 531 -2.12 1.59 -43.56
CA GLU A 531 -2.43 1.98 -44.95
C GLU A 531 -1.65 1.12 -45.96
N SER A 532 -0.37 0.83 -45.71
CA SER A 532 0.45 0.00 -46.59
C SER A 532 0.00 -1.47 -46.69
N GLN A 533 -0.88 -1.89 -45.78
CA GLN A 533 -1.46 -3.23 -45.72
C GLN A 533 -2.95 -3.22 -46.11
N ASP A 534 -3.47 -2.12 -46.65
CA ASP A 534 -4.89 -1.89 -46.96
C ASP A 534 -5.84 -2.10 -45.77
N ILE A 535 -5.34 -1.86 -44.55
CA ILE A 535 -6.10 -1.97 -43.30
C ILE A 535 -6.72 -0.62 -42.95
N LYS A 536 -8.05 -0.57 -42.90
CA LYS A 536 -8.78 0.51 -42.21
C LYS A 536 -8.71 0.29 -40.69
N LEU A 537 -8.00 1.18 -40.01
CA LEU A 537 -7.77 1.16 -38.55
C LEU A 537 -9.03 1.47 -37.76
#